data_AF-A0A5C3N053-F1
#
_entry.id   AF-A0A5C3N053-F1
#
_cell.length_a   1.000
_cell.length_b   1.000
_cell.length_c   1.000
_cell.angle_alpha   90.00
_cell.angle_beta   90.00
_cell.angle_gamma   90.00
#
_symmetry.space_group_name_H-M   'P 1'
#
loop_
_entity.id
_entity.type
_entity.pdbx_description
1 polymer ?
#
loop_
_entity_poly.entity_id
_entity_poly.type
_entity_poly.pdbx_seq_one_letter_code
_entity_poly.pdbx_strand_id
1 'polypeptide(L)'
;MDTSAFSGMHPILEELNRIDPSIDRQLLEDGVGITGHKSAEGWLLDYATHAKDTSYIKRVAAVLISFTSNYHIFHPWPPDIIALGALMMSRHLCGAGRGPPMKQDEEALEVMTTIDRTLRNEHSLMPEEVYEVNPRSSHWEMLYRLDEFYEDWRDELEPVPRTLEIYRSGPTSADYRSGKARRPAVTLMHFPDRI
;
A
#
# COMPACT_ATOMS: atom_id res chain seq x y z
N MET A 1 -0.73 -39.10 -10.00
CA MET A 1 -0.58 -38.07 -8.96
C MET A 1 -0.93 -36.77 -9.62
N ASP A 2 -2.07 -36.22 -9.20
CA ASP A 2 -2.92 -35.30 -9.94
C ASP A 2 -2.32 -33.90 -10.09
N THR A 3 -2.19 -33.46 -11.34
CA THR A 3 -1.93 -32.07 -11.75
C THR A 3 -3.24 -31.36 -12.15
N SER A 4 -4.41 -31.88 -11.78
CA SER A 4 -5.70 -31.43 -12.34
C SER A 4 -6.43 -30.34 -11.57
N ALA A 5 -5.89 -29.81 -10.46
CA ALA A 5 -6.54 -28.74 -9.69
C ALA A 5 -6.18 -27.33 -10.19
N PHE A 6 -4.97 -27.13 -10.73
CA PHE A 6 -4.47 -25.78 -11.10
C PHE A 6 -4.82 -25.34 -12.53
N SER A 7 -5.13 -26.27 -13.43
CA SER A 7 -5.54 -25.93 -14.81
C SER A 7 -6.92 -25.27 -14.88
N GLY A 8 -7.70 -25.29 -13.79
CA GLY A 8 -9.03 -24.68 -13.70
C GLY A 8 -9.05 -23.24 -13.18
N MET A 9 -7.94 -22.73 -12.62
CA MET A 9 -7.86 -21.35 -12.09
C MET A 9 -7.42 -20.32 -13.13
N HIS A 10 -6.72 -20.73 -14.19
CA HIS A 10 -6.24 -19.83 -15.25
C HIS A 10 -7.36 -19.00 -15.92
N PRO A 11 -8.54 -19.55 -16.24
CA PRO A 11 -9.63 -18.77 -16.83
C PRO A 11 -10.26 -17.79 -15.84
N ILE A 12 -10.35 -18.16 -14.55
CA ILE A 12 -10.91 -17.32 -13.48
C ILE A 12 -9.96 -16.15 -13.20
N LEU A 13 -8.65 -16.38 -13.18
CA LEU A 13 -7.63 -15.34 -13.03
C LEU A 13 -7.57 -14.40 -14.26
N GLU A 14 -7.78 -14.92 -15.47
CA GLU A 14 -7.91 -14.09 -16.69
C GLU A 14 -9.22 -13.27 -16.71
N GLU A 15 -10.32 -13.82 -16.18
CA GLU A 15 -11.61 -13.14 -16.09
C GLU A 15 -11.61 -12.09 -14.95
N LEU A 16 -10.95 -12.37 -13.83
CA LEU A 16 -10.67 -11.39 -12.76
C LEU A 16 -9.77 -10.25 -13.25
N ASN A 17 -8.74 -10.54 -14.05
CA ASN A 17 -7.90 -9.52 -14.69
C ASN A 17 -8.67 -8.64 -15.70
N ARG A 18 -9.73 -9.16 -16.34
CA ARG A 18 -10.63 -8.38 -17.19
C ARG A 18 -11.64 -7.53 -16.41
N ILE A 19 -11.91 -7.89 -15.16
CA ILE A 19 -12.88 -7.25 -14.26
C ILE A 19 -12.13 -6.55 -13.11
N ASP A 20 -10.90 -6.09 -13.32
CA ASP A 20 -10.23 -5.22 -12.35
C ASP A 20 -10.51 -3.75 -12.73
N PRO A 21 -11.51 -3.10 -12.10
CA PRO A 21 -11.76 -1.69 -12.35
C PRO A 21 -10.50 -0.89 -12.04
N SER A 22 -10.25 0.17 -12.83
CA SER A 22 -9.17 1.11 -12.54
C SER A 22 -9.18 1.46 -11.05
N ILE A 23 -8.04 1.35 -10.37
CA ILE A 23 -7.93 1.69 -8.94
C ILE A 23 -8.47 3.08 -8.65
N ASP A 24 -8.36 4.02 -9.59
CA ASP A 24 -8.91 5.37 -9.44
C ASP A 24 -10.44 5.37 -9.38
N ARG A 25 -11.10 4.47 -10.11
CA ARG A 25 -12.55 4.28 -10.05
C ARG A 25 -12.97 3.64 -8.73
N GLN A 26 -12.23 2.63 -8.26
CA GLN A 26 -12.49 1.99 -6.97
C GLN A 26 -12.39 3.02 -5.83
N LEU A 27 -11.27 3.77 -5.78
CA LEU A 27 -11.06 4.82 -4.78
C LEU A 27 -12.10 5.94 -4.86
N LEU A 28 -12.65 6.23 -6.04
CA LEU A 28 -13.72 7.21 -6.20
C LEU A 28 -15.05 6.68 -5.65
N GLU A 29 -15.37 5.42 -5.92
CA GLU A 29 -16.59 4.74 -5.42
C GLU A 29 -16.54 4.59 -3.88
N ASP A 30 -15.39 4.21 -3.34
CA ASP A 30 -15.14 4.09 -1.89
C ASP A 30 -14.91 5.45 -1.21
N GLY A 31 -14.63 6.48 -2.01
CA GLY A 31 -14.29 7.84 -1.61
C GLY A 31 -15.46 8.67 -1.05
N VAL A 32 -16.69 8.27 -1.37
CA VAL A 32 -17.91 8.98 -1.00
C VAL A 32 -18.36 8.50 0.38
N GLY A 33 -17.88 9.15 1.44
CA GLY A 33 -18.28 8.81 2.80
C GLY A 33 -19.78 9.04 3.05
N ILE A 34 -20.37 8.20 3.90
CA ILE A 34 -21.81 8.18 4.23
C ILE A 34 -22.29 9.50 4.90
N THR A 35 -21.36 10.26 5.49
CA THR A 35 -21.64 11.50 6.25
C THR A 35 -21.34 12.78 5.48
N GLY A 36 -20.94 12.69 4.20
CA GLY A 36 -20.43 13.84 3.43
C GLY A 36 -18.99 14.23 3.75
N HIS A 37 -18.36 13.57 4.71
CA HIS A 37 -16.91 13.63 4.93
C HIS A 37 -16.19 12.64 4.02
N LYS A 38 -15.01 13.04 3.53
CA LYS A 38 -14.21 12.23 2.63
C LYS A 38 -13.58 11.05 3.40
N SER A 39 -13.70 9.84 2.87
CA SER A 39 -13.06 8.63 3.41
C SER A 39 -11.54 8.65 3.15
N ALA A 40 -10.82 7.70 3.73
CA ALA A 40 -9.37 7.56 3.53
C ALA A 40 -9.04 7.25 2.06
N GLU A 41 -9.85 6.43 1.39
CA GLU A 41 -9.76 6.10 -0.03
C GLU A 41 -9.93 7.34 -0.91
N GLY A 42 -10.89 8.20 -0.55
CA GLY A 42 -11.07 9.48 -1.20
C GLY A 42 -9.85 10.39 -1.05
N TRP A 43 -9.29 10.51 0.15
CA TRP A 43 -8.07 11.29 0.38
C TRP A 43 -6.86 10.70 -0.36
N LEU A 44 -6.73 9.38 -0.38
CA LEU A 44 -5.70 8.68 -1.12
C LEU A 44 -5.74 9.04 -2.61
N LEU A 45 -6.93 9.08 -3.23
CA LEU A 45 -7.08 9.47 -4.63
C LEU A 45 -6.52 10.88 -4.89
N ASP A 46 -6.80 11.85 -4.04
CA ASP A 46 -6.28 13.22 -4.20
C ASP A 46 -4.77 13.27 -4.05
N TYR A 47 -4.24 12.69 -2.97
CA TYR A 47 -2.79 12.70 -2.70
C TYR A 47 -2.00 11.98 -3.79
N ALA A 48 -2.46 10.81 -4.21
CA ALA A 48 -1.81 10.00 -5.22
C ALA A 48 -1.90 10.65 -6.61
N THR A 49 -3.02 11.32 -6.93
CA THR A 49 -3.17 12.07 -8.18
C THR A 49 -2.25 13.29 -8.21
N HIS A 50 -2.18 14.05 -7.10
CA HIS A 50 -1.30 15.20 -6.99
C HIS A 50 0.17 14.83 -7.19
N ALA A 51 0.59 13.72 -6.59
CA ALA A 51 1.96 13.21 -6.69
C ALA A 51 2.25 12.38 -7.95
N LYS A 52 1.21 12.05 -8.74
CA LYS A 52 1.27 11.20 -9.94
C LYS A 52 1.80 9.79 -9.64
N ASP A 53 1.36 9.19 -8.55
CA ASP A 53 1.71 7.80 -8.20
C ASP A 53 1.08 6.81 -9.20
N THR A 54 1.76 5.67 -9.39
CA THR A 54 1.30 4.60 -10.28
C THR A 54 0.12 3.85 -9.67
N SER A 55 -0.64 3.15 -10.52
CA SER A 55 -1.75 2.31 -10.06
C SER A 55 -1.31 1.27 -9.04
N TYR A 56 -0.11 0.72 -9.18
CA TYR A 56 0.44 -0.25 -8.24
C TYR A 56 0.63 0.34 -6.84
N ILE A 57 1.24 1.53 -6.73
CA ILE A 57 1.43 2.24 -5.44
C ILE A 57 0.08 2.57 -4.80
N LYS A 58 -0.92 2.98 -5.61
CA LYS A 58 -2.29 3.23 -5.16
C LYS A 58 -2.96 1.98 -4.60
N ARG A 59 -2.81 0.82 -5.27
CA ARG A 59 -3.34 -0.47 -4.79
C ARG A 59 -2.71 -0.90 -3.47
N VAL A 60 -1.39 -0.79 -3.35
CA VAL A 60 -0.70 -1.06 -2.08
C VAL A 60 -1.22 -0.15 -0.98
N ALA A 61 -1.36 1.16 -1.24
CA ALA A 61 -1.91 2.09 -0.26
C ALA A 61 -3.36 1.77 0.13
N ALA A 62 -4.21 1.40 -0.82
CA ALA A 62 -5.60 1.02 -0.56
C ALA A 62 -5.70 -0.22 0.34
N VAL A 63 -4.83 -1.21 0.12
CA VAL A 63 -4.70 -2.38 0.99
C VAL A 63 -4.27 -1.97 2.40
N LEU A 64 -3.28 -1.09 2.52
CA LEU A 64 -2.82 -0.60 3.82
C LEU A 64 -3.91 0.19 4.56
N ILE A 65 -4.74 0.97 3.86
CA ILE A 65 -5.93 1.62 4.43
C ILE A 65 -6.92 0.58 4.94
N SER A 66 -7.23 -0.43 4.13
CA SER A 66 -8.14 -1.53 4.52
C SER A 66 -7.62 -2.25 5.76
N PHE A 67 -6.31 -2.54 5.81
CA PHE A 67 -5.63 -3.09 6.97
C PHE A 67 -5.81 -2.21 8.21
N THR A 68 -5.66 -0.88 8.12
CA THR A 68 -5.82 0.00 9.30
C THR A 68 -7.21 -0.06 9.93
N SER A 69 -8.25 -0.39 9.16
CA SER A 69 -9.62 -0.52 9.66
C SER A 69 -9.80 -1.70 10.64
N ASN A 70 -8.90 -2.71 10.59
CA ASN A 70 -8.98 -3.90 11.44
C ASN A 70 -8.33 -3.69 12.82
N TYR A 71 -7.53 -2.62 13.01
CA TYR A 71 -6.73 -2.44 14.22
C TYR A 71 -7.10 -1.15 14.95
N HIS A 72 -7.58 -1.30 16.19
CA HIS A 72 -8.01 -0.19 17.05
C HIS A 72 -6.96 0.89 17.30
N ILE A 73 -5.66 0.56 17.16
CA ILE A 73 -4.57 1.53 17.28
C ILE A 73 -4.67 2.67 16.26
N PHE A 74 -5.35 2.46 15.13
CA PHE A 74 -5.51 3.46 14.08
C PHE A 74 -6.74 4.36 14.25
N HIS A 75 -7.70 3.98 15.10
CA HIS A 75 -8.95 4.73 15.29
C HIS A 75 -8.79 6.22 15.68
N PRO A 76 -7.76 6.64 16.44
CA PRO A 76 -7.60 8.06 16.78
C PRO A 76 -7.22 8.94 15.59
N TRP A 77 -6.72 8.37 14.50
CA TRP A 77 -6.22 9.12 13.35
C TRP A 77 -7.36 9.46 12.38
N PRO A 78 -7.42 10.71 11.88
CA PRO A 78 -8.41 11.08 10.90
C PRO A 78 -8.09 10.46 9.53
N PRO A 79 -9.10 10.33 8.63
CA PRO A 79 -8.94 9.61 7.37
C PRO A 79 -7.87 10.16 6.42
N ASP A 80 -7.63 11.47 6.42
CA ASP A 80 -6.61 12.11 5.61
C ASP A 80 -5.19 11.72 6.05
N ILE A 81 -4.97 11.64 7.36
CA ILE A 81 -3.69 11.19 7.94
C ILE A 81 -3.45 9.71 7.69
N ILE A 82 -4.49 8.86 7.83
CA ILE A 82 -4.42 7.44 7.48
C ILE A 82 -4.04 7.27 6.00
N ALA A 83 -4.73 7.99 5.11
CA ALA A 83 -4.46 7.93 3.68
C ALA A 83 -3.03 8.36 3.32
N LEU A 84 -2.55 9.46 3.92
CA LEU A 84 -1.20 9.95 3.67
C LEU A 84 -0.13 9.00 4.24
N GLY A 85 -0.32 8.48 5.45
CA GLY A 85 0.60 7.52 6.06
C GLY A 85 0.68 6.20 5.29
N ALA A 86 -0.46 5.67 4.84
CA ALA A 86 -0.53 4.50 3.97
C ALA A 86 0.17 4.75 2.62
N LEU A 87 0.01 5.93 2.02
CA LEU A 87 0.68 6.30 0.78
C LEU A 87 2.19 6.52 0.96
N MET A 88 2.64 7.08 2.08
CA MET A 88 4.05 7.17 2.43
C MET A 88 4.67 5.77 2.57
N MET A 89 3.95 4.86 3.25
CA MET A 89 4.38 3.49 3.41
C MET A 89 4.44 2.73 2.08
N SER A 90 3.42 2.86 1.24
CA SER A 90 3.39 2.17 -0.06
C SER A 90 4.52 2.63 -0.97
N ARG A 91 4.85 3.94 -0.98
CA ARG A 91 6.00 4.46 -1.73
C ARG A 91 7.32 3.92 -1.21
N HIS A 92 7.48 3.79 0.11
CA HIS A 92 8.66 3.23 0.73
C HIS A 92 8.86 1.76 0.33
N LEU A 93 7.83 0.94 0.51
CA LEU A 93 7.83 -0.47 0.12
C LEU A 93 8.11 -0.67 -1.38
N CYS A 94 7.53 0.18 -2.23
CA CYS A 94 7.76 0.15 -3.67
C CYS A 94 9.11 0.76 -4.10
N GLY A 95 9.89 1.36 -3.20
CA GLY A 95 11.10 2.09 -3.56
C GLY A 95 10.85 3.27 -4.51
N ALA A 96 9.65 3.87 -4.47
CA ALA A 96 9.25 4.98 -5.32
C ALA A 96 9.93 6.31 -4.95
N GLY A 97 10.46 6.39 -3.73
CA GLY A 97 10.99 7.60 -3.11
C GLY A 97 9.88 8.39 -2.43
N ARG A 98 10.25 9.44 -1.70
CA ARG A 98 9.26 10.27 -1.00
C ARG A 98 8.39 11.07 -1.97
N GLY A 99 7.19 11.41 -1.51
CA GLY A 99 6.28 12.32 -2.20
C GLY A 99 6.68 13.80 -2.07
N PRO A 100 5.90 14.70 -2.69
CA PRO A 100 5.98 16.12 -2.39
C PRO A 100 5.66 16.39 -0.91
N PRO A 101 6.29 17.40 -0.27
CA PRO A 101 6.02 17.72 1.12
C PRO A 101 4.56 18.12 1.35
N MET A 102 3.95 17.60 2.41
CA MET A 102 2.61 17.97 2.87
C MET A 102 2.65 18.59 4.27
N LYS A 103 1.60 19.31 4.64
CA LYS A 103 1.51 19.92 5.97
C LYS A 103 1.41 18.86 7.08
N GLN A 104 0.75 17.76 6.77
CA GLN A 104 0.46 16.63 7.63
C GLN A 104 1.55 15.55 7.65
N ASP A 105 2.74 15.83 7.10
CA ASP A 105 3.80 14.81 6.99
C ASP A 105 4.24 14.24 8.35
N GLU A 106 4.12 15.00 9.44
CA GLU A 106 4.56 14.57 10.78
C GLU A 106 3.63 13.48 11.33
N GLU A 107 2.33 13.76 11.38
CA GLU A 107 1.32 12.82 11.84
C GLU A 107 1.22 11.59 10.90
N ALA A 108 1.35 11.81 9.60
CA ALA A 108 1.36 10.72 8.62
C ALA A 108 2.60 9.82 8.75
N LEU A 109 3.74 10.35 9.20
CA LEU A 109 4.93 9.54 9.49
C LEU A 109 4.72 8.65 10.71
N GLU A 110 4.00 9.11 11.73
CA GLU A 110 3.61 8.28 12.88
C GLU A 110 2.70 7.13 12.46
N VAL A 111 1.72 7.39 11.59
CA VAL A 111 0.88 6.35 11.00
C VAL A 111 1.71 5.37 10.16
N MET A 112 2.58 5.86 9.27
CA MET A 112 3.49 5.03 8.47
C MET A 112 4.33 4.09 9.35
N THR A 113 4.89 4.62 10.43
CA THR A 113 5.70 3.85 11.39
C THR A 113 4.86 2.80 12.12
N THR A 114 3.63 3.16 12.48
CA THR A 114 2.69 2.26 13.15
C THR A 114 2.27 1.13 12.21
N ILE A 115 1.98 1.43 10.93
CA ILE A 115 1.67 0.42 9.90
C ILE A 115 2.84 -0.57 9.76
N ASP A 116 4.07 -0.10 9.56
CA ASP A 116 5.26 -0.97 9.42
C ASP A 116 5.43 -1.90 10.63
N ARG A 117 5.28 -1.34 11.84
CA ARG A 117 5.40 -2.12 13.07
C ARG A 117 4.29 -3.17 13.19
N THR A 118 3.04 -2.82 12.91
CA THR A 118 1.93 -3.78 13.03
C THR A 118 2.07 -4.88 11.98
N LEU A 119 2.41 -4.54 10.73
CA LEU A 119 2.64 -5.53 9.68
C LEU A 119 3.76 -6.49 10.03
N ARG A 120 4.89 -6.02 10.58
CA ARG A 120 5.97 -6.92 11.04
C ARG A 120 5.55 -7.94 12.10
N ASN A 121 4.43 -7.72 12.80
CA ASN A 121 3.93 -8.65 13.82
C ASN A 121 2.75 -9.50 13.33
N GLU A 122 1.97 -9.00 12.37
CA GLU A 122 0.64 -9.54 12.03
C GLU A 122 0.45 -9.82 10.52
N HIS A 123 1.49 -9.68 9.68
CA HIS A 123 1.36 -9.78 8.21
C HIS A 123 0.69 -11.08 7.74
N SER A 124 0.97 -12.20 8.41
CA SER A 124 0.42 -13.51 8.06
C SER A 124 -1.09 -13.63 8.25
N LEU A 125 -1.70 -12.79 9.09
CA LEU A 125 -3.15 -12.78 9.34
C LEU A 125 -3.88 -11.84 8.38
N MET A 126 -3.16 -10.91 7.76
CA MET A 126 -3.72 -9.86 6.90
C MET A 126 -4.56 -10.39 5.74
N PRO A 127 -4.14 -11.42 4.97
CA PRO A 127 -4.93 -11.89 3.83
C PRO A 127 -6.32 -12.36 4.25
N GLU A 128 -6.41 -13.10 5.37
CA GLU A 128 -7.69 -13.60 5.90
C GLU A 128 -8.52 -12.45 6.47
N GLU A 129 -7.96 -11.64 7.37
CA GLU A 129 -8.67 -10.54 8.04
C GLU A 129 -9.23 -9.50 7.06
N VAL A 130 -8.43 -9.09 6.05
CA VAL A 130 -8.88 -8.10 5.07
C VAL A 130 -9.88 -8.72 4.09
N TYR A 131 -9.72 -9.99 3.73
CA TYR A 131 -10.68 -10.68 2.86
C TYR A 131 -12.03 -10.88 3.56
N GLU A 132 -12.06 -11.20 4.85
CA GLU A 132 -13.32 -11.33 5.61
C GLU A 132 -14.11 -10.01 5.65
N VAL A 133 -13.41 -8.89 5.82
CA VAL A 133 -14.03 -7.56 5.90
C VAL A 133 -14.42 -7.03 4.52
N ASN A 134 -13.63 -7.31 3.49
CA ASN A 134 -13.90 -6.87 2.13
C ASN A 134 -13.61 -7.97 1.10
N PRO A 135 -14.49 -8.97 0.96
CA PRO A 135 -14.31 -10.10 0.04
C PRO A 135 -14.41 -9.68 -1.44
N ARG A 136 -14.87 -8.45 -1.70
CA ARG A 136 -14.90 -7.83 -3.04
C ARG A 136 -13.63 -7.07 -3.37
N SER A 137 -12.69 -6.98 -2.43
CA SER A 137 -11.41 -6.32 -2.68
C SER A 137 -10.69 -7.08 -3.78
N SER A 138 -10.52 -6.42 -4.93
CA SER A 138 -9.71 -6.90 -6.06
C SER A 138 -8.21 -7.02 -5.71
N HIS A 139 -7.84 -6.77 -4.45
CA HIS A 139 -6.46 -6.64 -3.99
C HIS A 139 -5.92 -7.86 -3.26
N TRP A 140 -6.58 -9.02 -3.33
CA TRP A 140 -6.12 -10.24 -2.66
C TRP A 140 -4.69 -10.64 -3.07
N GLU A 141 -4.34 -10.49 -4.35
CA GLU A 141 -2.97 -10.74 -4.85
C GLU A 141 -1.95 -9.84 -4.14
N MET A 142 -2.32 -8.59 -3.87
CA MET A 142 -1.46 -7.64 -3.19
C MET A 142 -1.31 -7.95 -1.71
N LEU A 143 -2.34 -8.51 -1.06
CA LEU A 143 -2.28 -8.96 0.34
C LEU A 143 -1.25 -10.08 0.48
N TYR A 144 -1.33 -11.13 -0.34
CA TYR A 144 -0.34 -12.22 -0.34
C TYR A 144 1.06 -11.72 -0.68
N ARG A 145 1.17 -10.81 -1.65
CA ARG A 145 2.46 -10.23 -2.01
C ARG A 145 3.07 -9.42 -0.86
N LEU A 146 2.26 -8.72 -0.07
CA LEU A 146 2.70 -8.03 1.13
C LEU A 146 3.13 -9.01 2.22
N ASP A 147 2.36 -10.07 2.45
CA ASP A 147 2.69 -11.15 3.39
C ASP A 147 4.07 -11.75 3.07
N GLU A 148 4.27 -12.26 1.85
CA GLU A 148 5.56 -12.82 1.40
C GLU A 148 6.71 -11.81 1.53
N PHE A 149 6.45 -10.54 1.20
CA PHE A 149 7.48 -9.51 1.31
C PHE A 149 7.87 -9.26 2.77
N TYR A 150 6.91 -9.24 3.69
CA TYR A 150 7.18 -9.05 5.12
C TYR A 150 7.87 -10.25 5.76
N GLU A 151 7.56 -11.46 5.29
CA GLU A 151 8.19 -12.69 5.76
C GLU A 151 9.66 -12.79 5.32
N ASP A 152 9.94 -12.57 4.03
CA ASP A 152 11.24 -12.96 3.46
C ASP A 152 12.17 -11.77 3.15
N TRP A 153 11.64 -10.58 2.89
CA TRP A 153 12.38 -9.51 2.20
C TRP A 153 12.35 -8.15 2.90
N ARG A 154 11.48 -7.96 3.89
CA ARG A 154 11.30 -6.65 4.52
C ARG A 154 12.56 -6.15 5.21
N ASP A 155 13.40 -7.02 5.74
CA ASP A 155 14.65 -6.63 6.40
C ASP A 155 15.77 -6.24 5.43
N GLU A 156 15.64 -6.59 4.14
CA GLU A 156 16.54 -6.13 3.07
C GLU A 156 16.18 -4.71 2.58
N LEU A 157 14.98 -4.21 2.91
CA LEU A 157 14.58 -2.83 2.66
C LEU A 157 15.01 -1.92 3.81
N GLU A 158 15.42 -0.70 3.48
CA GLU A 158 15.76 0.32 4.48
C GLU A 158 14.64 0.49 5.53
N PRO A 159 15.00 0.78 6.80
CA PRO A 159 14.02 1.03 7.83
C PRO A 159 13.17 2.26 7.49
N VAL A 160 11.93 2.28 7.98
CA VAL A 160 11.07 3.46 7.88
C VAL A 160 11.75 4.65 8.56
N PRO A 161 11.74 5.86 7.95
CA PRO A 161 12.29 7.06 8.57
C PRO A 161 11.65 7.33 9.94
N ARG A 162 12.47 7.54 10.96
CA ARG A 162 11.97 7.78 12.33
C ARG A 162 11.66 9.25 12.64
N THR A 163 12.08 10.16 11.77
CA THR A 163 11.84 11.60 11.92
C THR A 163 11.49 12.22 10.59
N LEU A 164 10.74 13.33 10.65
CA LEU A 164 10.36 14.09 9.47
C LEU A 164 11.56 14.64 8.71
N GLU A 165 12.63 15.00 9.41
CA GLU A 165 13.89 15.43 8.81
C GLU A 165 14.50 14.32 7.95
N ILE A 166 14.60 13.10 8.49
CA ILE A 166 15.11 11.95 7.74
C ILE A 166 14.22 11.68 6.53
N TYR A 167 12.90 11.66 6.70
CA TYR A 167 11.96 11.46 5.60
C TYR A 167 12.15 12.50 4.50
N ARG A 168 12.25 13.79 4.84
CA ARG A 168 12.42 14.90 3.87
C ARG A 168 13.79 14.91 3.20
N SER A 169 14.82 14.41 3.88
CA SER A 169 16.16 14.23 3.30
C SER A 169 16.22 13.09 2.30
N GLY A 170 15.25 12.16 2.34
CA GLY A 170 15.17 11.02 1.45
C GLY A 170 14.98 11.40 -0.03
N PRO A 171 15.39 10.51 -0.96
CA PRO A 171 15.28 10.74 -2.39
C PRO A 171 13.83 10.77 -2.87
N THR A 172 13.55 11.63 -3.83
CA THR A 172 12.28 11.67 -4.57
C THR A 172 12.33 10.75 -5.80
N SER A 173 11.18 10.50 -6.41
CA SER A 173 11.14 9.79 -7.70
C SER A 173 11.92 10.53 -8.81
N ALA A 174 12.06 11.86 -8.73
CA ALA A 174 12.84 12.65 -9.68
C ALA A 174 14.36 12.44 -9.48
N ASP A 175 14.81 12.27 -8.25
CA ASP A 175 16.22 11.97 -7.94
C ASP A 175 16.62 10.62 -8.51
N TYR A 176 15.76 9.61 -8.40
CA TYR A 176 15.97 8.31 -9.04
C TYR A 176 15.98 8.39 -10.56
N ARG A 177 15.02 9.10 -11.18
CA ARG A 177 14.97 9.25 -12.65
C ARG A 177 16.18 9.99 -13.21
N SER A 178 16.75 10.93 -12.45
CA SER A 178 17.93 11.69 -12.85
C SER A 178 19.26 11.00 -12.49
N GLY A 179 19.22 9.87 -11.79
CA GLY A 179 20.42 9.14 -11.34
C GLY A 179 21.14 9.79 -10.16
N LYS A 180 20.56 10.80 -9.51
CA LYS A 180 21.12 11.43 -8.30
C LYS A 180 21.10 10.50 -7.08
N ALA A 181 20.18 9.55 -7.07
CA ALA A 181 20.06 8.51 -6.06
C ALA A 181 19.86 7.15 -6.73
N ARG A 182 20.23 6.07 -6.03
CA ARG A 182 19.98 4.69 -6.46
C ARG A 182 18.74 4.17 -5.76
N ARG A 183 17.89 3.45 -6.49
CA ARG A 183 16.73 2.77 -5.89
C ARG A 183 17.20 1.64 -4.98
N PRO A 184 16.40 1.27 -3.96
CA PRO A 184 16.63 0.06 -3.19
C PRO A 184 16.73 -1.16 -4.10
N ALA A 185 17.62 -2.09 -3.75
CA ALA A 185 17.82 -3.32 -4.53
C ALA A 185 16.61 -4.26 -4.44
N VAL A 186 15.95 -4.27 -3.28
CA VAL A 186 14.76 -5.07 -2.99
C VAL A 186 13.60 -4.11 -2.73
N THR A 187 12.50 -4.32 -3.42
CA THR A 187 11.25 -3.54 -3.27
C THR A 187 10.07 -4.45 -3.49
N LEU A 188 8.91 -4.09 -2.98
CA LEU A 188 7.65 -4.82 -3.20
C LEU A 188 7.34 -4.99 -4.70
N MET A 189 7.78 -4.06 -5.54
CA MET A 189 7.62 -4.13 -7.00
C MET A 189 8.55 -5.12 -7.70
N HIS A 190 9.67 -5.52 -7.09
CA HIS A 190 10.77 -6.21 -7.80
C HIS A 190 11.41 -7.37 -7.01
N PHE A 191 10.71 -7.97 -6.05
CA PHE A 191 11.16 -9.22 -5.43
C PHE A 191 10.58 -10.43 -6.21
N PRO A 192 11.29 -11.57 -6.24
CA PRO A 192 10.87 -12.73 -7.02
C PRO A 192 9.53 -13.26 -6.48
N ASP A 193 8.54 -13.36 -7.37
CA ASP A 193 7.27 -14.01 -7.07
C ASP A 193 7.56 -15.50 -6.79
N ARG A 194 7.07 -16.03 -5.66
CA ARG A 194 7.11 -17.48 -5.38
C ARG A 194 5.92 -18.23 -5.99
N ILE A 195 5.02 -17.53 -6.67
CA ILE A 195 3.77 -18.03 -7.25
C ILE A 195 4.02 -18.80 -8.54
#